data_AF-A0A3S3IDN0-F1
#
_entry.id   AF-A0A3S3IDN0-F1
#
_cell.length_a   1.000
_cell.length_b   1.000
_cell.length_c   1.000
_cell.angle_alpha   90.00
_cell.angle_beta   90.00
_cell.angle_gamma   90.00
#
_symmetry.space_group_name_H-M   'P 1'
#
loop_
_entity.id
_entity.type
_entity.pdbx_description
1 polymer ?
#
loop_
_entity_poly.entity_id
_entity_poly.type
_entity_poly.pdbx_seq_one_letter_code
_entity_poly.pdbx_strand_id
1 'polypeptide(L)'
;MAAADDIALIKKQEATLVFPAFDEAVAFQIGAAIRERALNENLPIIVDIRTFDRPLFYAAMPGSNASNPDWARRKINVVKRYLRSTYRMVLEQQRPDRTFKVGEALDIADYVLAGGGFPVAVKGAGVIGVIAVSGLPEREDHGVVVDALCAHLGVDASKLKLPPEEQ
;
A
#
# COMPACT_ATOMS: atom_id res chain seq x y z
N MET A 1 -5.95 -10.51 20.20
CA MET A 1 -5.68 -11.62 19.25
C MET A 1 -5.74 -11.12 17.82
N ALA A 2 -6.71 -10.27 17.46
CA ALA A 2 -6.86 -9.63 16.14
C ALA A 2 -5.57 -9.10 15.47
N ALA A 3 -4.72 -8.32 16.16
CA ALA A 3 -3.54 -7.73 15.53
C ALA A 3 -2.49 -8.77 15.05
N ALA A 4 -2.32 -9.88 15.78
CA ALA A 4 -1.36 -10.92 15.39
C ALA A 4 -1.86 -11.70 14.16
N ASP A 5 -3.17 -11.98 14.12
CA ASP A 5 -3.82 -12.65 12.99
C ASP A 5 -3.82 -11.76 11.74
N ASP A 6 -4.08 -10.46 11.89
CA ASP A 6 -3.96 -9.47 10.81
C ASP A 6 -2.52 -9.40 10.27
N ILE A 7 -1.51 -9.33 11.14
CA ILE A 7 -0.09 -9.34 10.72
C ILE A 7 0.22 -10.63 9.94
N ALA A 8 -0.26 -11.79 10.40
CA ALA A 8 -0.05 -13.06 9.71
C ALA A 8 -0.73 -13.07 8.32
N LEU A 9 -1.94 -12.53 8.22
CA LEU A 9 -2.66 -12.42 6.96
C LEU A 9 -2.01 -11.42 6.00
N ILE A 10 -1.49 -10.29 6.49
CA ILE A 10 -0.77 -9.32 5.66
C ILE A 10 0.54 -9.91 5.15
N LYS A 11 1.29 -10.66 5.97
CA LYS A 11 2.47 -11.42 5.50
C LYS A 11 2.09 -12.40 4.40
N LYS A 12 0.93 -13.05 4.51
CA LYS A 12 0.40 -13.93 3.46
C LYS A 12 0.03 -13.15 2.19
N GLN A 13 -0.58 -11.96 2.31
CA GLN A 13 -0.84 -11.08 1.16
C GLN A 13 0.47 -10.74 0.43
N GLU A 14 1.49 -10.26 1.17
CA GLU A 14 2.81 -9.91 0.64
C GLU A 14 3.49 -11.10 -0.08
N ALA A 15 3.35 -12.31 0.47
CA ALA A 15 3.93 -13.52 -0.13
C ALA A 15 3.12 -14.08 -1.31
N THR A 16 1.82 -13.79 -1.39
CA THR A 16 0.92 -14.31 -2.44
C THR A 16 0.87 -13.38 -3.64
N LEU A 17 0.86 -12.07 -3.42
CA LEU A 17 0.70 -11.05 -4.45
C LEU A 17 2.05 -10.68 -5.08
N VAL A 18 2.63 -11.66 -5.76
CA VAL A 18 3.94 -11.55 -6.43
C VAL A 18 3.75 -11.67 -7.94
N PHE A 19 4.26 -10.69 -8.68
CA PHE A 19 4.14 -10.62 -10.13
C PHE A 19 5.10 -11.60 -10.82
N PRO A 20 4.67 -12.27 -11.91
CA PRO A 20 5.58 -12.99 -12.79
C PRO A 20 6.48 -12.03 -13.59
N ALA A 21 5.94 -10.87 -13.97
CA ALA A 21 6.62 -9.76 -14.63
C ALA A 21 5.87 -8.46 -14.30
N PHE A 22 6.58 -7.32 -14.31
CA PHE A 22 5.99 -6.01 -14.03
C PHE A 22 6.63 -4.95 -14.92
N ASP A 23 5.81 -4.26 -15.71
CA ASP A 23 6.20 -3.19 -16.62
C ASP A 23 5.26 -1.98 -16.50
N GLU A 24 5.46 -0.97 -17.33
CA GLU A 24 4.62 0.23 -17.41
C GLU A 24 3.15 -0.09 -17.70
N ALA A 25 2.87 -1.10 -18.53
CA ALA A 25 1.51 -1.48 -18.90
C ALA A 25 0.77 -2.11 -17.71
N VAL A 26 1.45 -2.98 -16.96
CA VAL A 26 0.94 -3.54 -15.69
C VAL A 26 0.65 -2.42 -14.69
N ALA A 27 1.58 -1.49 -14.50
CA ALA A 27 1.38 -0.35 -13.62
C ALA A 27 0.16 0.50 -14.03
N PHE A 28 0.00 0.78 -15.33
CA PHE A 28 -1.13 1.53 -15.84
C PHE A 28 -2.46 0.80 -15.63
N GLN A 29 -2.53 -0.51 -15.88
CA GLN A 29 -3.75 -1.30 -15.69
C GLN A 29 -4.21 -1.32 -14.24
N ILE A 30 -3.29 -1.54 -13.29
CA ILE A 30 -3.61 -1.54 -11.86
C ILE A 30 -4.05 -0.15 -11.41
N GLY A 31 -3.30 0.89 -11.79
CA GLY A 31 -3.62 2.27 -11.45
C GLY A 31 -4.98 2.72 -12.00
N ALA A 32 -5.28 2.37 -13.25
CA ALA A 32 -6.55 2.64 -13.89
C ALA A 32 -7.72 1.93 -13.21
N ALA A 33 -7.56 0.66 -12.82
CA ALA A 33 -8.58 -0.10 -12.10
C ALA A 33 -8.87 0.49 -10.72
N ILE A 34 -7.83 0.90 -9.96
CA ILE A 34 -8.00 1.60 -8.68
C ILE A 34 -8.74 2.92 -8.88
N ARG A 35 -8.36 3.70 -9.90
CA ARG A 35 -9.02 4.98 -10.23
C ARG A 35 -10.49 4.77 -10.59
N GLU A 36 -10.80 3.79 -11.44
CA GLU A 36 -12.16 3.48 -11.85
C GLU A 36 -13.04 3.11 -10.64
N ARG A 37 -12.55 2.20 -9.79
CA ARG A 37 -13.21 1.87 -8.53
C ARG A 37 -13.44 3.11 -7.67
N ALA A 38 -12.41 3.93 -7.48
CA ALA A 38 -12.50 5.12 -6.65
C ALA A 38 -13.52 6.15 -7.17
N LEU A 39 -13.68 6.27 -8.49
CA LEU A 39 -14.73 7.11 -9.08
C LEU A 39 -16.13 6.53 -8.87
N ASN A 40 -16.29 5.21 -9.05
CA ASN A 40 -17.58 4.54 -8.86
C ASN A 40 -18.04 4.56 -7.39
N GLU A 41 -17.09 4.47 -6.46
CA GLU A 41 -17.34 4.46 -5.01
C GLU A 41 -17.18 5.85 -4.34
N ASN A 42 -16.87 6.89 -5.11
CA ASN A 42 -16.61 8.26 -4.62
C ASN A 42 -15.51 8.35 -3.53
N LEU A 43 -14.43 7.58 -3.67
CA LEU A 43 -13.34 7.55 -2.71
C LEU A 43 -12.39 8.75 -2.91
N PRO A 44 -12.15 9.59 -1.88
CA PRO A 44 -11.31 10.79 -1.98
C PRO A 44 -9.81 10.48 -1.84
N ILE A 45 -9.30 9.56 -2.67
CA ILE A 45 -7.93 9.05 -2.59
C ILE A 45 -7.00 9.62 -3.68
N ILE A 46 -5.71 9.47 -3.47
CA ILE A 46 -4.71 9.42 -4.56
C ILE A 46 -4.18 7.98 -4.68
N VAL A 47 -3.73 7.62 -5.89
CA VAL A 47 -2.94 6.42 -6.14
C VAL A 47 -1.61 6.82 -6.82
N ASP A 48 -0.50 6.26 -6.35
CA ASP A 48 0.85 6.50 -6.84
C ASP A 48 1.58 5.15 -6.97
N ILE A 49 1.94 4.77 -8.20
CA ILE A 49 2.63 3.50 -8.51
C ILE A 49 4.01 3.83 -9.06
N ARG A 50 5.05 3.25 -8.46
CA ARG A 50 6.44 3.55 -8.81
C ARG A 50 7.31 2.29 -8.81
N THR A 51 8.28 2.24 -9.72
CA THR A 51 9.56 1.61 -9.41
C THR A 51 10.40 2.58 -8.57
N PHE A 52 11.40 2.09 -7.84
CA PHE A 52 12.12 2.97 -6.88
C PHE A 52 12.95 4.10 -7.49
N ASP A 53 13.08 4.12 -8.83
CA ASP A 53 13.75 5.14 -9.63
C ASP A 53 12.78 6.15 -10.28
N ARG A 54 11.53 5.78 -10.59
CA ARG A 54 10.59 6.66 -11.32
C ARG A 54 9.10 6.35 -11.05
N PRO A 55 8.22 7.36 -11.15
CA PRO A 55 6.78 7.13 -11.15
C PRO A 55 6.33 6.49 -12.47
N LEU A 56 5.33 5.61 -12.39
CA LEU A 56 4.74 4.90 -13.52
C LEU A 56 3.24 5.22 -13.68
N PHE A 57 2.54 5.51 -12.59
CA PHE A 57 1.14 5.95 -12.61
C PHE A 57 0.86 6.89 -11.44
N TYR A 58 0.10 7.96 -11.69
CA TYR A 58 -0.46 8.81 -10.64
C TYR A 58 -1.87 9.27 -11.01
N ALA A 59 -2.79 9.20 -10.05
CA ALA A 59 -4.11 9.82 -10.18
C ALA A 59 -4.59 10.37 -8.83
N ALA A 60 -5.21 11.55 -8.87
CA ALA A 60 -5.90 12.16 -7.74
C ALA A 60 -7.40 12.20 -8.02
N MET A 61 -8.19 11.71 -7.09
CA MET A 61 -9.65 11.65 -7.21
C MET A 61 -10.30 12.88 -6.57
N PRO A 62 -11.51 13.28 -7.00
CA PRO A 62 -12.27 14.35 -6.35
C PRO A 62 -12.35 14.14 -4.83
N GLY A 63 -12.09 15.19 -4.06
CA GLY A 63 -12.07 15.15 -2.60
C GLY A 63 -10.70 14.88 -1.97
N SER A 64 -9.72 14.36 -2.73
CA SER A 64 -8.32 14.36 -2.29
C SER A 64 -7.74 15.79 -2.28
N ASN A 65 -6.70 16.03 -1.48
CA ASN A 65 -6.08 17.35 -1.32
C ASN A 65 -4.54 17.28 -1.32
N ALA A 66 -3.90 18.44 -1.19
CA ALA A 66 -2.44 18.59 -1.27
C ALA A 66 -1.66 17.79 -0.22
N SER A 67 -2.30 17.33 0.86
CA SER A 67 -1.66 16.49 1.87
C SER A 67 -1.46 15.06 1.39
N ASN A 68 -2.38 14.52 0.58
CA ASN A 68 -2.38 13.11 0.17
C ASN A 68 -1.09 12.68 -0.56
N PRO A 69 -0.53 13.47 -1.51
CA PRO A 69 0.74 13.12 -2.15
C PRO A 69 1.92 13.06 -1.17
N ASP A 70 1.96 13.91 -0.14
CA ASP A 70 3.03 13.87 0.86
C ASP A 70 2.91 12.63 1.76
N TRP A 71 1.69 12.28 2.19
CA TRP A 71 1.44 11.02 2.88
C TRP A 71 1.86 9.81 2.05
N ALA A 72 1.50 9.79 0.76
CA ALA A 72 1.91 8.71 -0.15
C ALA A 72 3.44 8.64 -0.30
N ARG A 73 4.13 9.78 -0.45
CA ARG A 73 5.59 9.86 -0.51
C ARG A 73 6.24 9.25 0.74
N ARG A 74 5.74 9.57 1.95
CA ARG A 74 6.26 9.02 3.21
C ARG A 74 6.01 7.50 3.32
N LYS A 75 4.84 7.01 2.89
CA LYS A 75 4.55 5.56 2.80
C LYS A 75 5.50 4.86 1.81
N ILE A 76 5.75 5.46 0.64
CA ILE A 76 6.69 4.96 -0.38
C ILE A 76 8.10 4.79 0.19
N ASN A 77 8.59 5.77 0.96
CA ASN A 77 9.90 5.69 1.61
C ASN A 77 9.99 4.53 2.60
N VAL A 78 8.91 4.24 3.35
CA VAL A 78 8.83 3.08 4.24
C VAL A 78 8.90 1.78 3.43
N VAL A 79 8.11 1.62 2.37
CA VAL A 79 8.18 0.42 1.53
C VAL A 79 9.57 0.24 0.91
N LYS A 80 10.18 1.32 0.39
CA LYS A 80 11.53 1.30 -0.17
C LYS A 80 12.58 0.85 0.84
N ARG A 81 12.46 1.25 2.10
CA ARG A 81 13.42 0.94 3.16
C ARG A 81 13.26 -0.47 3.73
N TYR A 82 12.01 -0.90 3.94
CA TYR A 82 11.69 -2.13 4.69
C TYR A 82 11.18 -3.28 3.80
N LEU A 83 10.87 -3.02 2.53
CA LEU A 83 10.39 -3.99 1.54
C LEU A 83 9.15 -4.76 2.01
N ARG A 84 8.26 -4.08 2.75
CA ARG A 84 7.03 -4.60 3.36
C ARG A 84 5.93 -3.56 3.25
N SER A 85 4.68 -3.99 3.34
CA SER A 85 3.53 -3.09 3.37
C SER A 85 3.59 -2.17 4.60
N THR A 86 3.15 -0.93 4.44
CA THR A 86 3.22 0.05 5.53
C THR A 86 2.21 -0.24 6.61
N TYR A 87 1.10 -0.90 6.29
CA TYR A 87 0.10 -1.30 7.29
C TYR A 87 0.63 -2.42 8.20
N ARG A 88 1.40 -3.38 7.66
CA ARG A 88 2.14 -4.34 8.49
C ARG A 88 3.08 -3.63 9.46
N MET A 89 3.82 -2.62 8.99
CA MET A 89 4.74 -1.85 9.84
C MET A 89 4.00 -1.13 10.97
N VAL A 90 2.81 -0.57 10.70
CA VAL A 90 1.95 0.03 11.73
C VAL A 90 1.61 -0.98 12.83
N LEU A 91 1.12 -2.16 12.44
CA LEU A 91 0.71 -3.20 13.39
C LEU A 91 1.89 -3.83 14.15
N GLU A 92 3.06 -3.98 13.50
CA GLU A 92 4.27 -4.51 14.13
C GLU A 92 4.90 -3.50 15.11
N GLN A 93 4.82 -2.20 14.83
CA GLN A 93 5.47 -1.16 15.64
C GLN A 93 4.58 -0.61 16.76
N GLN A 94 3.25 -0.55 16.56
CA GLN A 94 2.26 -0.10 17.55
C GLN A 94 2.63 1.25 18.20
N ARG A 95 2.93 2.23 17.34
CA ARG A 95 3.36 3.58 17.74
C ARG A 95 2.22 4.58 17.52
N PRO A 96 1.52 5.06 18.57
CA PRO A 96 0.42 6.01 18.42
C PRO A 96 0.83 7.34 17.78
N ASP A 97 2.11 7.73 17.94
CA ASP A 97 2.67 8.94 17.34
C ASP A 97 2.99 8.80 15.84
N ARG A 98 2.78 7.61 15.26
CA ARG A 98 3.06 7.26 13.86
C ARG A 98 4.53 7.45 13.45
N THR A 99 5.45 7.49 14.40
CA THR A 99 6.88 7.64 14.17
C THR A 99 7.64 6.33 14.34
N PHE A 100 8.80 6.24 13.70
CA PHE A 100 9.77 5.18 13.98
C PHE A 100 10.58 5.51 15.24
N LYS A 101 11.15 4.48 15.88
CA LYS A 101 11.98 4.68 17.07
C LYS A 101 13.17 5.58 16.71
N VAL A 102 13.55 6.48 17.62
CA VAL A 102 14.68 7.41 17.43
C VAL A 102 15.97 6.69 17.00
N GLY A 103 16.21 5.48 17.51
CA GLY A 103 17.37 4.67 17.14
C GLY A 103 17.40 4.17 15.68
N GLU A 104 16.29 4.27 14.94
CA GLU A 104 16.25 3.97 13.50
C GLU A 104 16.72 5.15 12.64
N ALA A 105 16.93 6.33 13.23
CA ALA A 105 17.46 7.54 12.59
C ALA A 105 16.68 7.96 11.32
N LEU A 106 15.36 7.79 11.35
CA LEU A 106 14.46 8.19 10.26
C LEU A 106 13.84 9.56 10.54
N ASP A 107 13.89 10.46 9.55
CA ASP A 107 13.25 11.76 9.64
C ASP A 107 11.72 11.61 9.59
N ILE A 108 11.02 12.22 10.55
CA ILE A 108 9.56 12.25 10.59
C ILE A 108 8.97 12.93 9.36
N ALA A 109 9.69 13.85 8.73
CA ALA A 109 9.27 14.49 7.49
C ALA A 109 9.23 13.49 6.33
N ASP A 110 10.06 12.45 6.34
CA ASP A 110 10.22 11.51 5.21
C ASP A 110 9.60 10.14 5.44
N TYR A 111 9.29 9.79 6.69
CA TYR A 111 8.78 8.46 7.05
C TYR A 111 7.53 8.57 7.92
N VAL A 112 6.63 7.61 7.76
CA VAL A 112 5.40 7.54 8.56
C VAL A 112 4.91 6.12 8.74
N LEU A 113 4.46 5.79 9.95
CA LEU A 113 3.67 4.59 10.19
C LEU A 113 2.21 4.92 9.88
N ALA A 114 1.83 4.68 8.62
CA ALA A 114 0.44 4.69 8.16
C ALA A 114 0.26 3.65 7.04
N GLY A 115 -0.84 2.90 7.06
CA GLY A 115 -1.19 1.93 6.01
C GLY A 115 -1.47 2.55 4.64
N GLY A 116 -1.46 1.73 3.59
CA GLY A 116 -1.74 2.15 2.20
C GLY A 116 -0.55 2.08 1.23
N GLY A 117 0.67 1.79 1.69
CA GLY A 117 1.78 1.42 0.81
C GLY A 117 1.96 -0.09 0.75
N PHE A 118 2.01 -0.67 -0.44
CA PHE A 118 2.18 -2.11 -0.68
C PHE A 118 3.36 -2.38 -1.64
N PRO A 119 4.26 -3.33 -1.35
CA PRO A 119 5.42 -3.61 -2.19
C PRO A 119 5.03 -4.24 -3.53
N VAL A 120 5.61 -3.74 -4.63
CA VAL A 120 5.58 -4.42 -5.93
C VAL A 120 6.72 -5.43 -5.96
N ALA A 121 6.39 -6.71 -5.83
CA ALA A 121 7.35 -7.81 -5.84
C ALA A 121 7.28 -8.61 -7.15
N VAL A 122 8.44 -8.91 -7.75
CA VAL A 122 8.55 -9.74 -8.95
C VAL A 122 9.29 -11.05 -8.62
N LYS A 123 8.75 -12.17 -9.09
CA LYS A 123 9.31 -13.51 -8.87
C LYS A 123 10.76 -13.56 -9.34
N GLY A 124 11.68 -13.87 -8.41
CA GLY A 124 13.12 -13.96 -8.68
C GLY A 124 13.89 -12.63 -8.61
N ALA A 125 13.21 -11.48 -8.62
CA ALA A 125 13.84 -10.15 -8.49
C ALA A 125 13.66 -9.52 -7.10
N GLY A 126 12.63 -9.92 -6.36
CA GLY A 126 12.29 -9.31 -5.07
C GLY A 126 11.41 -8.07 -5.24
N VAL A 127 11.44 -7.17 -4.25
CA VAL A 127 10.66 -5.92 -4.27
C VAL A 127 11.37 -4.87 -5.11
N ILE A 128 10.69 -4.40 -6.16
CA ILE A 128 11.24 -3.45 -7.14
C ILE A 128 10.55 -2.08 -7.10
N GLY A 129 9.46 -1.97 -6.35
CA GLY A 129 8.61 -0.79 -6.36
C GLY A 129 7.52 -0.83 -5.30
N VAL A 130 6.53 0.03 -5.47
CA VAL A 130 5.45 0.25 -4.51
C VAL A 130 4.20 0.77 -5.21
N ILE A 131 3.05 0.33 -4.72
CA ILE A 131 1.75 0.95 -4.96
C ILE A 131 1.35 1.65 -3.66
N ALA A 132 1.09 2.96 -3.72
CA ALA A 132 0.65 3.75 -2.58
C ALA A 132 -0.73 4.34 -2.83
N VAL A 133 -1.65 4.10 -1.91
CA VAL A 133 -2.95 4.77 -1.83
C VAL A 133 -2.98 5.66 -0.59
N SER A 134 -3.58 6.85 -0.72
CA SER A 134 -3.78 7.75 0.40
C SER A 134 -5.09 8.52 0.31
N GLY A 135 -5.94 8.35 1.31
CA GLY A 135 -7.11 9.20 1.54
C GLY A 135 -8.20 8.60 2.43
N LEU A 136 -8.13 7.30 2.71
CA LEU A 136 -9.05 6.57 3.60
C LEU A 136 -8.37 6.26 4.94
N PRO A 137 -9.10 5.68 5.92
CA PRO A 137 -8.49 4.98 7.04
C PRO A 137 -7.46 3.95 6.55
N GLU A 138 -6.39 3.76 7.31
CA GLU A 138 -5.20 3.06 6.83
C GLU A 138 -5.40 1.58 6.45
N ARG A 139 -6.33 0.90 7.13
CA ARG A 139 -6.77 -0.46 6.79
C ARG A 139 -7.49 -0.48 5.44
N GLU A 140 -8.30 0.53 5.16
CA GLU A 140 -9.05 0.67 3.91
C GLU A 140 -8.13 1.05 2.74
N ASP A 141 -7.22 2.02 2.94
CA ASP A 141 -6.18 2.35 1.95
C ASP A 141 -5.40 1.08 1.56
N HIS A 142 -5.01 0.24 2.54
CA HIS A 142 -4.35 -1.04 2.31
C HIS A 142 -5.25 -2.03 1.55
N GLY A 143 -6.53 -2.14 1.95
CA GLY A 143 -7.52 -3.01 1.32
C GLY A 143 -7.74 -2.68 -0.16
N VAL A 144 -7.82 -1.40 -0.52
CA VAL A 144 -7.95 -0.95 -1.93
C VAL A 144 -6.81 -1.51 -2.80
N VAL A 145 -5.58 -1.46 -2.29
CA VAL A 145 -4.40 -1.98 -3.01
C VAL A 145 -4.45 -3.50 -3.12
N VAL A 146 -4.77 -4.20 -2.03
CA VAL A 146 -4.87 -5.67 -2.01
C VAL A 146 -5.96 -6.16 -2.97
N ASP A 147 -7.14 -5.53 -2.98
CA ASP A 147 -8.23 -5.90 -3.87
C ASP A 147 -7.84 -5.75 -5.35
N ALA A 148 -7.19 -4.64 -5.70
CA ALA A 148 -6.72 -4.39 -7.06
C ALA A 148 -5.65 -5.40 -7.51
N LEU A 149 -4.72 -5.75 -6.61
CA LEU A 149 -3.70 -6.76 -6.87
C LEU A 149 -4.31 -8.16 -7.01
N CYS A 150 -5.28 -8.52 -6.17
CA CYS A 150 -5.99 -9.79 -6.28
C CYS A 150 -6.69 -9.92 -7.64
N ALA A 151 -7.43 -8.87 -8.05
CA ALA A 151 -8.11 -8.84 -9.33
C ALA A 151 -7.14 -8.97 -10.51
N HIS A 152 -6.03 -8.21 -10.49
CA HIS A 152 -5.04 -8.24 -11.56
C HIS A 152 -4.28 -9.57 -11.66
N LEU A 153 -3.94 -10.19 -10.52
CA LEU A 153 -3.19 -11.44 -10.46
C LEU A 153 -4.07 -12.70 -10.53
N GLY A 154 -5.39 -12.55 -10.62
CA GLY A 154 -6.34 -13.67 -10.61
C GLY A 154 -6.37 -14.45 -9.30
N VAL A 155 -6.07 -13.76 -8.18
CA VAL A 155 -6.09 -14.34 -6.82
C VAL A 155 -7.47 -14.09 -6.19
N ASP A 156 -8.02 -15.10 -5.55
CA ASP A 156 -9.27 -15.00 -4.81
C ASP A 156 -9.13 -14.07 -3.58
N ALA A 157 -9.68 -12.87 -3.70
CA ALA A 157 -9.60 -11.83 -2.67
C ALA A 157 -10.22 -12.27 -1.33
N SER A 158 -11.20 -13.18 -1.33
CA SER A 158 -11.84 -13.64 -0.08
C SER A 158 -10.86 -14.37 0.86
N LYS A 159 -9.80 -14.96 0.31
CA LYS A 159 -8.75 -15.66 1.07
C LYS A 159 -7.67 -14.75 1.66
N LEU A 160 -7.67 -13.49 1.23
CA LEU A 160 -6.69 -12.47 1.58
C LEU A 160 -7.33 -11.24 2.24
N LYS A 161 -8.66 -11.12 2.22
CA LYS A 161 -9.37 -9.99 2.82
C LYS A 161 -9.21 -9.98 4.34
N LEU A 162 -8.79 -8.84 4.84
CA LEU A 162 -8.75 -8.57 6.28
C LEU A 162 -10.18 -8.53 6.84
N PRO A 163 -10.45 -9.10 8.03
CA PRO A 163 -11.76 -8.97 8.68
C PRO A 163 -12.05 -7.49 9.01
N PRO A 164 -13.30 -7.11 9.27
CA PRO A 164 -13.61 -5.82 9.86
C PRO A 164 -12.82 -5.61 11.15
N GLU A 165 -12.44 -4.38 11.47
CA GLU A 165 -11.87 -4.07 12.79
C GLU A 165 -12.92 -4.38 13.87
N GLU A 166 -12.53 -5.17 14.87
CA GLU A 166 -13.31 -5.33 16.09
C GLU A 166 -13.30 -3.98 16.83
N GLN A 167 -14.48 -3.41 17.08
CA GLN A 167 -14.66 -2.19 17.87
C GLN A 167 -14.38 -2.42 19.35
#